data_AF-A0A3M7M4A0-F1
#
_entry.id   AF-A0A3M7M4A0-F1
#
_cell.length_a   1.000
_cell.length_b   1.000
_cell.length_c   1.000
_cell.angle_alpha   90.00
_cell.angle_beta   90.00
_cell.angle_gamma   90.00
#
_symmetry.space_group_name_H-M   'P 1'
#
loop_
_entity.id
_entity.type
_entity.pdbx_description
1 polymer ?
#
loop_
_entity_poly.entity_id
_entity_poly.type
_entity_poly.pdbx_seq_one_letter_code
_entity_poly.pdbx_strand_id
1 'polypeptide(L)'
;MANPFRDGSDALGAPAAPSLSSSQSPSQSPPPPLHSPEAGPACETTSLDDRLNVGVSASLTLGSDALLVLDDTPVDSKRIRCCGLSLAGKNNSTRSISYYHILWAEQADDGRIVIEYAHTISKTSLRPAIISYRLDKPGSAVAAAWIEKLLARAYGASQRNKRIKVLINPFGGPGGAEKTYYKQIAPIFASARCELSVEKTQYNGHAVEIGQNLDIDTYDVVACCSGDGVPHEVWNGLGKRSDAALALYKTAVVQLPCGSGNALSWNFNGTSDASAAALAIVKGLRTPLDLASVTQGDQRILSFLSQTLGIIAEADLATEHLRWMGGHRFTWGILTRLVRKKSYPVDIAVQVTHATKPAIRAAYRAATAHASSHNHVDTRPVPLATQPLPPSSTAQTRPLYPQNGPSSPTPTSAPSTQATWPTCRPTQTFFPPPSPQTAVSTSFASAPIFRVEGP
;
A
#
# COMPACT_ATOMS: atom_id res chain seq x y z
N MET A 1 -65.45 -28.14 2.87
CA MET A 1 -66.21 -27.00 2.28
C MET A 1 -65.19 -26.12 1.58
N ALA A 2 -65.30 -25.70 0.32
CA ALA A 2 -66.01 -26.17 -0.85
C ALA A 2 -65.27 -25.49 -2.01
N ASN A 3 -64.94 -26.26 -3.04
CA ASN A 3 -64.52 -25.78 -4.35
C ASN A 3 -65.79 -25.62 -5.22
N PRO A 4 -65.81 -24.68 -6.17
CA PRO A 4 -66.46 -24.94 -7.46
C PRO A 4 -65.57 -24.43 -8.62
N PHE A 5 -64.99 -25.26 -9.50
CA PHE A 5 -65.54 -25.81 -10.77
C PHE A 5 -66.41 -24.81 -11.57
N ARG A 6 -66.26 -24.59 -12.88
CA ARG A 6 -66.06 -25.59 -13.96
C ARG A 6 -65.72 -24.96 -15.35
N ASP A 7 -64.92 -25.72 -16.11
CA ASP A 7 -64.83 -26.02 -17.56
C ASP A 7 -65.46 -25.16 -18.69
N GLY A 8 -64.70 -25.12 -19.80
CA GLY A 8 -65.19 -24.99 -21.18
C GLY A 8 -64.05 -25.08 -22.22
N SER A 9 -63.90 -26.24 -22.86
CA SER A 9 -62.96 -26.57 -23.95
C SER A 9 -63.41 -26.05 -25.32
N ASP A 10 -62.49 -25.85 -26.27
CA ASP A 10 -62.44 -26.60 -27.54
C ASP A 10 -61.26 -26.23 -28.46
N ALA A 11 -60.89 -27.20 -29.28
CA ALA A 11 -59.66 -27.39 -30.02
C ALA A 11 -59.56 -26.64 -31.36
N LEU A 12 -58.33 -26.53 -31.91
CA LEU A 12 -57.93 -27.08 -33.24
C LEU A 12 -56.58 -26.51 -33.73
N GLY A 13 -55.70 -27.39 -34.22
CA GLY A 13 -54.80 -27.09 -35.34
C GLY A 13 -53.28 -27.06 -35.06
N ALA A 14 -52.61 -28.21 -35.20
CA ALA A 14 -51.23 -28.24 -35.69
C ALA A 14 -51.23 -28.00 -37.22
N PRO A 15 -50.12 -27.54 -37.85
CA PRO A 15 -49.16 -28.51 -38.37
C PRO A 15 -47.67 -28.09 -38.49
N ALA A 16 -46.85 -29.13 -38.64
CA ALA A 16 -45.69 -29.30 -39.54
C ALA A 16 -44.35 -28.60 -39.26
N ALA A 17 -43.35 -29.46 -38.99
CA ALA A 17 -41.94 -29.24 -39.27
C ALA A 17 -41.60 -29.52 -40.75
N PRO A 18 -40.50 -28.92 -41.28
CA PRO A 18 -39.69 -29.54 -42.32
C PRO A 18 -38.21 -29.62 -41.86
N SER A 19 -37.64 -30.81 -41.69
CA SER A 19 -36.92 -31.63 -42.69
C SER A 19 -35.52 -31.13 -43.04
N LEU A 20 -34.52 -31.88 -42.55
CA LEU A 20 -33.14 -31.91 -43.01
C LEU A 20 -33.06 -32.29 -44.51
N SER A 21 -32.26 -31.56 -45.28
CA SER A 21 -31.52 -32.15 -46.40
C SER A 21 -30.21 -31.38 -46.69
N SER A 22 -29.28 -32.14 -47.24
CA SER A 22 -27.84 -32.00 -47.33
C SER A 22 -27.29 -30.98 -48.33
N SER A 23 -26.04 -30.59 -48.04
CA SER A 23 -24.92 -30.34 -48.97
C SER A 23 -25.01 -29.15 -49.93
N GLN A 24 -24.12 -28.17 -49.71
CA GLN A 24 -23.18 -27.70 -50.73
C GLN A 24 -22.05 -26.87 -50.08
N SER A 25 -20.82 -27.30 -50.31
CA SER A 25 -19.57 -26.66 -49.89
C SER A 25 -19.23 -25.50 -50.84
N PRO A 26 -18.68 -24.38 -50.34
CA PRO A 26 -17.84 -23.52 -51.17
C PRO A 26 -16.37 -23.68 -50.78
N SER A 27 -15.60 -24.03 -51.82
CA SER A 27 -14.14 -23.97 -51.98
C SER A 27 -13.36 -23.11 -50.99
N GLN A 28 -12.41 -23.75 -50.30
CA GLN A 28 -11.30 -23.08 -49.63
C GLN A 28 -10.33 -22.52 -50.68
N SER A 29 -10.12 -21.21 -50.65
CA SER A 29 -9.00 -20.55 -51.32
C SER A 29 -7.71 -20.81 -50.52
N PRO A 30 -6.57 -21.12 -51.15
CA PRO A 30 -5.31 -21.31 -50.42
C PRO A 30 -4.82 -19.97 -49.82
N PRO A 31 -4.16 -19.99 -48.65
CA PRO A 31 -3.57 -18.79 -48.08
C PRO A 31 -2.38 -18.31 -48.95
N PRO A 32 -2.13 -17.00 -49.03
CA PRO A 32 -0.98 -16.48 -49.75
C PRO A 32 0.33 -16.92 -49.09
N PRO A 33 1.42 -17.08 -49.86
CA PRO A 33 2.70 -17.53 -49.32
C PRO A 33 3.26 -16.54 -48.30
N LEU A 34 3.80 -17.08 -47.19
CA LEU A 34 4.54 -16.31 -46.19
C LEU A 34 5.72 -15.61 -46.87
N HIS A 35 5.62 -14.29 -47.02
CA HIS A 35 6.79 -13.46 -47.23
C HIS A 35 7.64 -13.47 -45.96
N SER A 36 8.84 -14.02 -46.06
CA SER A 36 9.91 -13.79 -45.10
C SER A 36 10.13 -12.28 -44.98
N PRO A 37 10.26 -11.71 -43.77
CA PRO A 37 10.53 -10.29 -43.65
C PRO A 37 11.94 -10.03 -44.20
N GLU A 38 11.99 -9.32 -45.32
CA GLU A 38 13.19 -8.64 -45.79
C GLU A 38 13.74 -7.80 -44.65
N ALA A 39 15.02 -7.98 -44.36
CA ALA A 39 15.74 -7.18 -43.36
C ALA A 39 15.73 -5.72 -43.82
N GLY A 40 14.78 -4.94 -43.30
CA GLY A 40 14.85 -3.49 -43.32
C GLY A 40 16.15 -3.02 -42.65
N PRO A 41 16.66 -1.83 -43.01
CA PRO A 41 17.92 -1.36 -42.49
C PRO A 41 17.86 -1.38 -40.97
N ALA A 42 18.85 -2.05 -40.34
CA ALA A 42 19.00 -2.08 -38.91
C ALA A 42 18.84 -0.65 -38.38
N CYS A 43 17.77 -0.41 -37.63
CA CYS A 43 17.62 0.82 -36.88
C CYS A 43 18.81 0.85 -35.92
N GLU A 44 19.82 1.64 -36.26
CA GLU A 44 20.90 1.97 -35.35
C GLU A 44 20.25 2.58 -34.11
N THR A 45 20.04 1.77 -33.07
CA THR A 45 19.82 2.25 -31.71
C THR A 45 21.11 2.96 -31.31
N THR A 46 21.24 4.22 -31.74
CA THR A 46 22.28 5.12 -31.27
C THR A 46 22.07 5.22 -29.76
N SER A 47 22.92 4.58 -28.99
CA SER A 47 22.84 4.60 -27.54
C SER A 47 22.94 6.04 -27.09
N LEU A 48 21.83 6.61 -26.62
CA LEU A 48 21.78 7.98 -26.12
C LEU A 48 22.84 8.14 -25.01
N ASP A 49 23.72 9.13 -25.16
CA ASP A 49 24.77 9.41 -24.19
C ASP A 49 24.17 9.59 -22.78
N ASP A 50 24.79 8.97 -21.79
CA ASP A 50 24.40 9.11 -20.39
C ASP A 50 24.77 10.50 -19.84
N ARG A 51 25.67 11.22 -20.52
CA ARG A 51 26.10 12.56 -20.16
C ARG A 51 25.38 13.65 -20.98
N LEU A 52 24.81 14.61 -20.28
CA LEU A 52 24.28 15.86 -20.81
C LEU A 52 25.15 17.03 -20.34
N ASN A 53 25.83 17.69 -21.27
CA ASN A 53 26.56 18.92 -20.97
C ASN A 53 25.57 20.08 -20.84
N VAL A 54 25.73 20.88 -19.79
CA VAL A 54 24.82 21.99 -19.46
C VAL A 54 25.62 23.25 -19.16
N GLY A 55 25.75 24.13 -20.15
CA GLY A 55 26.61 25.30 -20.08
C GLY A 55 28.10 24.94 -20.09
N VAL A 56 28.95 25.91 -19.76
CA VAL A 56 30.41 25.83 -19.97
C VAL A 56 31.13 25.00 -18.90
N SER A 57 30.55 24.87 -17.71
CA SER A 57 31.26 24.34 -16.53
C SER A 57 30.43 23.32 -15.74
N ALA A 58 29.34 22.81 -16.30
CA ALA A 58 28.53 21.79 -15.63
C ALA A 58 28.12 20.65 -16.56
N SER A 59 27.98 19.46 -16.00
CA SER A 59 27.48 18.29 -16.71
C SER A 59 26.65 17.40 -15.79
N LEU A 60 25.62 16.81 -16.37
CA LEU A 60 24.68 15.89 -15.72
C LEU A 60 24.91 14.51 -16.31
N THR A 61 25.30 13.54 -15.49
CA THR A 61 25.61 12.18 -15.96
C THR A 61 24.74 11.14 -15.27
N LEU A 62 24.07 10.30 -16.05
CA LEU A 62 23.26 9.19 -15.55
C LEU A 62 24.16 8.01 -15.13
N GLY A 63 24.52 7.96 -13.85
CA GLY A 63 25.29 6.85 -13.26
C GLY A 63 24.45 5.57 -13.12
N SER A 64 25.01 4.55 -12.49
CA SER A 64 24.32 3.26 -12.26
C SER A 64 23.09 3.38 -11.36
N ASP A 65 23.19 4.16 -10.28
CA ASP A 65 22.20 4.25 -9.20
C ASP A 65 21.81 5.70 -8.83
N ALA A 66 22.49 6.68 -9.42
CA ALA A 66 22.30 8.09 -9.13
C ALA A 66 22.59 8.99 -10.34
N LEU A 67 22.00 10.18 -10.30
CA LEU A 67 22.38 11.31 -11.12
C LEU A 67 23.64 11.95 -10.54
N LEU A 68 24.71 12.02 -11.33
CA LEU A 68 25.94 12.72 -10.99
C LEU A 68 25.90 14.13 -11.57
N VAL A 69 26.01 15.12 -10.69
CA VAL A 69 26.04 16.54 -11.03
C VAL A 69 27.47 17.02 -10.82
N LEU A 70 28.16 17.33 -11.91
CA LEU A 70 29.45 18.00 -11.88
C LEU A 70 29.22 19.48 -12.16
N ASP A 71 29.67 20.34 -11.26
CA ASP A 71 29.56 21.79 -11.38
C ASP A 71 30.88 22.42 -10.92
N ASP A 72 31.64 22.93 -11.90
CA ASP A 72 32.94 23.57 -11.73
C ASP A 72 32.82 25.10 -11.61
N THR A 73 31.60 25.64 -11.49
CA THR A 73 31.43 27.07 -11.23
C THR A 73 32.02 27.43 -9.85
N PRO A 74 32.86 28.48 -9.75
CA PRO A 74 33.36 28.93 -8.45
C PRO A 74 32.18 29.40 -7.60
N VAL A 75 31.93 28.71 -6.49
CA VAL A 75 30.93 29.16 -5.53
C VAL A 75 31.42 30.49 -4.94
N ASP A 76 30.78 31.60 -5.32
CA ASP A 76 30.96 32.87 -4.64
C ASP A 76 30.52 32.68 -3.18
N SER A 77 31.49 32.50 -2.30
CA SER A 77 31.26 32.36 -0.87
C SER A 77 30.72 33.67 -0.32
N LYS A 78 29.40 33.86 -0.34
CA LYS A 78 28.74 34.75 0.61
C LYS A 78 28.97 34.19 2.01
N ARG A 79 30.03 34.71 2.63
CA ARG A 79 30.46 34.51 4.02
C ARG A 79 29.28 34.42 4.97
N ILE A 80 29.05 33.25 5.57
CA ILE A 80 28.50 33.18 6.93
C ILE A 80 29.71 33.10 7.85
N ARG A 81 29.96 34.20 8.58
CA ARG A 81 31.00 34.30 9.60
C ARG A 81 30.50 33.58 10.85
N CYS A 82 31.06 32.43 11.17
CA CYS A 82 31.07 31.91 12.54
C CYS A 82 32.42 31.25 12.78
N CYS A 83 33.21 31.83 13.68
CA CYS A 83 34.47 31.30 14.22
C CYS A 83 35.63 31.05 13.23
N GLY A 84 36.24 32.14 12.74
CA GLY A 84 37.69 32.33 12.81
C GLY A 84 38.68 31.50 11.98
N LEU A 85 38.28 30.58 11.10
CA LEU A 85 39.22 29.85 10.22
C LEU A 85 38.73 29.80 8.77
N SER A 86 39.47 30.42 7.86
CA SER A 86 39.21 30.40 6.42
C SER A 86 40.18 29.45 5.74
N LEU A 87 39.73 28.25 5.38
CA LEU A 87 40.43 27.40 4.38
C LEU A 87 39.81 27.66 3.01
N ALA A 88 40.57 28.32 2.14
CA ALA A 88 40.26 28.40 0.72
C ALA A 88 40.62 27.06 0.06
N GLY A 89 39.62 26.21 -0.18
CA GLY A 89 39.76 25.00 -1.00
C GLY A 89 39.03 25.19 -2.34
N LYS A 90 39.76 25.10 -3.45
CA LYS A 90 39.17 24.88 -4.79
C LYS A 90 38.55 23.49 -4.79
N ASN A 91 37.23 23.40 -4.60
CA ASN A 91 36.51 22.13 -4.63
C ASN A 91 35.59 22.11 -5.84
N ASN A 92 35.91 21.29 -6.85
CA ASN A 92 34.94 20.83 -7.84
C ASN A 92 33.88 20.04 -7.05
N SER A 93 32.65 20.56 -6.97
CA SER A 93 31.62 19.96 -6.12
C SER A 93 30.81 18.92 -6.89
N THR A 94 31.38 17.74 -7.11
CA THR A 94 30.60 16.60 -7.62
C THR A 94 29.55 16.24 -6.58
N ARG A 95 28.27 16.30 -6.97
CA ARG A 95 27.13 15.91 -6.14
C ARG A 95 26.47 14.68 -6.75
N SER A 96 26.08 13.74 -5.91
CA SER A 96 25.33 12.55 -6.33
C SER A 96 23.92 12.62 -5.76
N ILE A 97 22.91 12.43 -6.62
CA ILE A 97 21.49 12.39 -6.24
C ILE A 97 20.95 11.02 -6.63
N SER A 98 20.61 10.18 -5.65
CA SER A 98 20.02 8.87 -5.90
C SER A 98 18.78 8.99 -6.80
N TYR A 99 18.60 8.07 -7.74
CA TYR A 99 17.41 8.01 -8.58
C TYR A 99 16.11 7.97 -7.77
N TYR A 100 16.13 7.29 -6.61
CA TYR A 100 15.00 7.24 -5.69
C TYR A 100 14.57 8.64 -5.18
N HIS A 101 15.51 9.58 -5.10
CA HIS A 101 15.25 10.94 -4.62
C HIS A 101 14.83 11.91 -5.74
N ILE A 102 15.00 11.56 -7.02
CA ILE A 102 14.58 12.43 -8.13
C ILE A 102 13.04 12.43 -8.20
N LEU A 103 12.41 13.59 -8.00
CA LEU A 103 10.96 13.75 -8.01
C LEU A 103 10.46 14.04 -9.42
N TRP A 104 11.11 14.97 -10.12
CA TRP A 104 10.76 15.36 -11.48
C TRP A 104 11.95 15.99 -12.21
N ALA A 105 11.86 16.00 -13.53
CA ALA A 105 12.81 16.67 -14.40
C ALA A 105 12.07 17.15 -15.65
N GLU A 106 12.28 18.39 -16.04
CA GLU A 106 11.67 18.96 -17.24
C GLU A 106 12.55 20.07 -17.82
N GLN A 107 12.26 20.43 -19.07
CA GLN A 107 12.80 21.65 -19.64
C GLN A 107 11.80 22.78 -19.40
N ALA A 108 12.24 23.84 -18.73
CA ALA A 108 11.48 25.06 -18.56
C ALA A 108 11.45 25.91 -19.84
N ASP A 109 10.46 26.80 -19.95
CA ASP A 109 10.25 27.68 -21.10
C ASP A 109 11.44 28.63 -21.36
N ASP A 110 12.20 28.96 -20.32
CA ASP A 110 13.40 29.79 -20.40
C ASP A 110 14.64 29.04 -20.95
N GLY A 111 14.46 27.79 -21.36
CA GLY A 111 15.49 26.94 -21.94
C GLY A 111 16.43 26.29 -20.92
N ARG A 112 16.06 26.30 -19.63
CA ARG A 112 16.78 25.57 -18.59
C ARG A 112 16.23 24.17 -18.43
N ILE A 113 17.11 23.22 -18.11
CA ILE A 113 16.68 21.98 -17.47
C ILE A 113 16.49 22.24 -15.98
N VAL A 114 15.35 21.79 -15.43
CA VAL A 114 14.99 21.89 -14.02
C VAL A 114 14.81 20.47 -13.49
N ILE A 115 15.54 20.13 -12.43
CA ILE A 115 15.42 18.83 -11.77
C ILE A 115 15.03 19.08 -10.31
N GLU A 116 13.85 18.60 -9.95
CA GLU A 116 13.34 18.61 -8.59
C GLU A 116 13.65 17.28 -7.91
N TYR A 117 14.18 17.33 -6.69
CA TYR A 117 14.57 16.14 -5.94
C TYR A 117 14.30 16.29 -4.44
N ALA A 118 14.14 15.17 -3.76
CA ALA A 118 14.00 15.11 -2.31
C ALA A 118 15.39 15.22 -1.65
N HIS A 119 15.68 16.39 -1.08
CA HIS A 119 16.91 16.63 -0.34
C HIS A 119 16.76 16.28 1.14
N THR A 120 17.66 15.46 1.63
CA THR A 120 17.76 15.05 3.02
C THR A 120 18.25 16.20 3.90
N ILE A 121 17.41 16.65 4.85
CA ILE A 121 17.73 17.72 5.81
C ILE A 121 18.24 17.14 7.13
N SER A 122 17.71 15.98 7.52
CA SER A 122 18.04 15.27 8.75
C SER A 122 18.21 13.78 8.44
N LYS A 123 18.46 12.93 9.45
CA LYS A 123 18.58 11.47 9.22
C LYS A 123 17.36 10.85 8.54
N THR A 124 16.18 11.46 8.65
CA THR A 124 14.92 10.90 8.16
C THR A 124 14.07 11.89 7.36
N SER A 125 14.25 13.20 7.57
CA SER A 125 13.37 14.22 6.99
C SER A 125 13.91 14.78 5.68
N LEU A 126 13.00 14.99 4.74
CA LEU A 126 13.24 15.43 3.39
C LEU A 126 12.52 16.77 3.13
N ARG A 127 13.06 17.55 2.19
CA ARG A 127 12.35 18.65 1.52
C ARG A 127 12.60 18.59 0.03
N PRO A 128 11.69 19.10 -0.80
CA PRO A 128 12.03 19.41 -2.18
C PRO A 128 13.22 20.38 -2.26
N ALA A 129 14.09 20.13 -3.22
CA ALA A 129 15.16 21.01 -3.66
C ALA A 129 15.23 20.97 -5.18
N ILE A 130 15.82 22.02 -5.76
CA ILE A 130 15.87 22.21 -7.19
C ILE A 130 17.33 22.44 -7.60
N ILE A 131 17.75 21.78 -8.67
CA ILE A 131 18.92 22.19 -9.46
C ILE A 131 18.43 22.61 -10.85
N SER A 132 19.07 23.63 -11.41
CA SER A 132 18.70 24.15 -12.72
C SER A 132 19.90 24.66 -13.48
N TYR A 133 19.99 24.28 -14.76
CA TYR A 133 21.10 24.62 -15.64
C TYR A 133 20.57 25.06 -17.00
N ARG A 134 21.25 26.02 -17.64
CA ARG A 134 20.92 26.45 -19.00
C ARG A 134 21.38 25.40 -20.00
N LEU A 135 20.51 25.00 -20.92
CA LEU A 135 20.87 24.10 -22.01
C LEU A 135 21.57 24.88 -23.12
N ASP A 136 22.58 24.25 -23.74
CA ASP A 136 23.27 24.84 -24.90
C ASP A 136 22.33 24.88 -26.13
N LYS A 137 21.46 23.87 -26.24
CA LYS A 137 20.42 23.76 -27.27
C LYS A 137 19.06 23.48 -26.61
N PRO A 138 18.36 24.54 -26.15
CA PRO A 138 17.00 24.42 -25.64
C PRO A 138 16.08 23.77 -26.67
N GLY A 139 15.18 22.89 -26.23
CA GLY A 139 14.19 22.23 -27.09
C GLY A 139 14.79 21.15 -27.99
N SER A 140 16.06 20.77 -27.77
CA SER A 140 16.67 19.68 -28.53
C SER A 140 16.07 18.32 -28.15
N ALA A 141 15.83 17.48 -29.15
CA ALA A 141 15.36 16.10 -28.96
C ALA A 141 16.30 15.29 -28.04
N VAL A 142 17.60 15.62 -28.03
CA VAL A 142 18.61 15.00 -27.16
C VAL A 142 18.33 15.30 -25.69
N ALA A 143 18.07 16.56 -25.32
CA ALA A 143 17.76 16.93 -23.94
C ALA A 143 16.45 16.31 -23.47
N ALA A 144 15.41 16.31 -24.32
CA ALA A 144 14.14 15.67 -24.01
C ALA A 144 14.28 14.16 -23.79
N ALA A 145 15.00 13.45 -24.68
CA ALA A 145 15.24 12.02 -24.53
C ALA A 145 16.10 11.70 -23.30
N TRP A 146 17.05 12.56 -22.95
CA TRP A 146 17.85 12.41 -21.74
C TRP A 146 17.01 12.60 -20.46
N ILE A 147 16.12 13.60 -20.44
CA ILE A 147 15.17 13.82 -19.33
C ILE A 147 14.27 12.60 -19.15
N GLU A 148 13.73 12.05 -20.23
CA GLU A 148 12.92 10.84 -20.17
C GLU A 148 13.71 9.63 -19.65
N LYS A 149 14.97 9.49 -20.05
CA LYS A 149 15.88 8.45 -19.54
C LYS A 149 16.15 8.62 -18.03
N LEU A 150 16.36 9.85 -17.56
CA LEU A 150 16.49 10.16 -16.12
C LEU A 150 15.22 9.76 -15.37
N LEU A 151 14.05 10.19 -15.84
CA LEU A 151 12.77 9.88 -15.20
C LEU A 151 12.46 8.38 -15.22
N ALA A 152 12.85 7.66 -16.28
CA ALA A 152 12.71 6.21 -16.38
C ALA A 152 13.55 5.50 -15.31
N ARG A 153 14.81 5.92 -15.12
CA ARG A 153 15.66 5.39 -14.04
C ARG A 153 15.16 5.81 -12.65
N ALA A 154 14.63 7.02 -12.51
CA ALA A 154 14.11 7.57 -11.25
C ALA A 154 12.85 6.89 -10.74
N TYR A 155 11.95 6.47 -11.63
CA TYR A 155 10.66 5.86 -11.26
C TYR A 155 10.65 4.34 -11.42
N GLY A 156 11.47 3.78 -12.31
CA GLY A 156 11.42 2.36 -12.65
C GLY A 156 10.02 1.95 -13.05
N ALA A 157 9.43 0.99 -12.34
CA ALA A 157 8.07 0.52 -12.55
C ALA A 157 6.98 1.38 -11.86
N SER A 158 7.34 2.39 -11.07
CA SER A 158 6.34 3.23 -10.41
C SER A 158 5.68 4.18 -11.41
N GLN A 159 4.36 4.24 -11.36
CA GLN A 159 3.57 5.23 -12.09
C GLN A 159 3.98 6.66 -11.67
N ARG A 160 4.27 7.51 -12.67
CA ARG A 160 4.47 8.96 -12.52
C ARG A 160 3.13 9.69 -12.41
N ASN A 161 3.12 10.91 -11.90
CA ASN A 161 1.92 11.77 -11.86
C ASN A 161 0.70 11.08 -11.21
N LYS A 162 0.90 10.35 -10.11
CA LYS A 162 -0.19 9.62 -9.43
C LYS A 162 -1.34 10.56 -9.07
N ARG A 163 -2.57 10.09 -9.28
CA ARG A 163 -3.82 10.73 -8.84
C ARG A 163 -4.14 10.28 -7.43
N ILE A 164 -4.06 11.19 -6.46
CA ILE A 164 -4.11 10.88 -5.03
C ILE A 164 -5.29 11.58 -4.37
N LYS A 165 -6.21 10.79 -3.81
CA LYS A 165 -7.20 11.27 -2.85
C LYS A 165 -6.54 11.35 -1.47
N VAL A 166 -6.29 12.56 -0.97
CA VAL A 166 -5.69 12.78 0.35
C VAL A 166 -6.79 12.99 1.37
N LEU A 167 -6.81 12.15 2.41
CA LEU A 167 -7.71 12.28 3.56
C LEU A 167 -6.93 12.78 4.77
N ILE A 168 -7.25 13.96 5.28
CA ILE A 168 -6.60 14.55 6.45
C ILE A 168 -7.50 14.42 7.66
N ASN A 169 -7.02 13.72 8.70
CA ASN A 169 -7.64 13.82 10.01
C ASN A 169 -7.02 14.99 10.78
N PRO A 170 -7.70 16.14 10.94
CA PRO A 170 -7.13 17.30 11.60
C PRO A 170 -6.77 17.04 13.08
N PHE A 171 -7.43 16.07 13.71
CA PHE A 171 -7.16 15.63 15.08
C PHE A 171 -6.11 14.51 15.15
N GLY A 172 -5.47 14.15 14.03
CA GLY A 172 -4.41 13.15 13.97
C GLY A 172 -3.22 13.54 14.84
N GLY A 173 -2.75 12.57 15.64
CA GLY A 173 -1.61 12.76 16.55
C GLY A 173 -1.96 13.76 17.65
N PRO A 174 -1.08 14.71 18.00
CA PRO A 174 -1.38 15.80 18.92
C PRO A 174 -2.15 16.97 18.24
N GLY A 175 -2.95 16.70 17.19
CA GLY A 175 -3.68 17.71 16.42
C GLY A 175 -2.84 18.45 15.37
N GLY A 176 -1.71 17.86 14.95
CA GLY A 176 -0.74 18.49 14.04
C GLY A 176 -0.84 18.06 12.58
N ALA A 177 -1.71 17.12 12.25
CA ALA A 177 -1.71 16.42 10.95
C ALA A 177 -1.85 17.36 9.75
N GLU A 178 -2.76 18.33 9.81
CA GLU A 178 -2.94 19.30 8.72
C GLU A 178 -1.69 20.14 8.48
N LYS A 179 -1.07 20.63 9.56
CA LYS A 179 0.18 21.39 9.48
C LYS A 179 1.31 20.54 8.91
N THR A 180 1.42 19.28 9.34
CA THR A 180 2.40 18.33 8.81
C THR A 180 2.19 18.09 7.32
N TYR A 181 0.92 17.91 6.89
CA TYR A 181 0.59 17.75 5.47
C TYR A 181 1.12 18.92 4.62
N TYR A 182 0.73 20.15 4.94
CA TYR A 182 1.13 21.31 4.13
C TYR A 182 2.63 21.61 4.21
N LYS A 183 3.30 21.31 5.34
CA LYS A 183 4.73 21.61 5.51
C LYS A 183 5.67 20.55 4.95
N GLN A 184 5.29 19.27 4.98
CA GLN A 184 6.21 18.16 4.75
C GLN A 184 5.77 17.22 3.63
N ILE A 185 4.47 17.07 3.39
CA ILE A 185 3.92 16.09 2.45
C ILE A 185 3.56 16.75 1.12
N ALA A 186 2.69 17.76 1.15
CA ALA A 186 2.20 18.45 -0.04
C ALA A 186 3.33 18.97 -0.95
N PRO A 187 4.44 19.52 -0.42
CA PRO A 187 5.57 19.92 -1.27
C PRO A 187 6.20 18.77 -2.05
N ILE A 188 6.33 17.58 -1.45
CA ILE A 188 6.90 16.40 -2.12
C ILE A 188 5.98 15.92 -3.25
N PHE A 189 4.67 15.86 -2.99
CA PHE A 189 3.69 15.47 -4.01
C PHE A 189 3.62 16.48 -5.16
N ALA A 190 3.67 17.78 -4.87
CA ALA A 190 3.68 18.83 -5.89
C ALA A 190 4.95 18.76 -6.77
N SER A 191 6.12 18.57 -6.16
CA SER A 191 7.38 18.38 -6.88
C SER A 191 7.41 17.11 -7.73
N ALA A 192 6.65 16.08 -7.35
CA ALA A 192 6.49 14.85 -8.14
C ALA A 192 5.36 14.94 -9.19
N ARG A 193 4.73 16.11 -9.34
CA ARG A 193 3.62 16.37 -10.26
C ARG A 193 2.42 15.41 -10.05
N CYS A 194 2.17 15.03 -8.80
CA CYS A 194 0.97 14.28 -8.43
C CYS A 194 -0.29 15.15 -8.54
N GLU A 195 -1.40 14.55 -8.98
CA GLU A 195 -2.71 15.20 -9.01
C GLU A 195 -3.42 14.95 -7.67
N LEU A 196 -3.78 16.01 -6.94
CA LEU A 196 -4.24 15.89 -5.56
C LEU A 196 -5.71 16.31 -5.41
N SER A 197 -6.51 15.46 -4.77
CA SER A 197 -7.84 15.79 -4.26
C SER A 197 -7.80 15.70 -2.74
N VAL A 198 -7.82 16.83 -2.05
CA VAL A 198 -7.60 16.89 -0.60
C VAL A 198 -8.92 17.10 0.13
N GLU A 199 -9.21 16.26 1.11
CA GLU A 199 -10.42 16.34 1.93
C GLU A 199 -10.10 16.11 3.41
N LYS A 200 -10.76 16.85 4.31
CA LYS A 200 -10.62 16.68 5.75
C LYS A 200 -11.72 15.78 6.29
N THR A 201 -11.38 14.83 7.14
CA THR A 201 -12.38 14.05 7.88
C THR A 201 -13.01 14.88 8.98
N GLN A 202 -14.34 14.82 9.11
CA GLN A 202 -15.09 15.71 10.02
C GLN A 202 -15.49 15.02 11.34
N TYR A 203 -15.75 13.72 11.31
CA TYR A 203 -16.20 12.93 12.46
C TYR A 203 -15.73 11.47 12.34
N ASN A 204 -15.89 10.69 13.41
CA ASN A 204 -15.55 9.26 13.40
C ASN A 204 -16.44 8.49 12.43
N GLY A 205 -15.84 7.69 11.54
CA GLY A 205 -16.57 6.98 10.49
C GLY A 205 -16.73 7.77 9.19
N HIS A 206 -16.36 9.06 9.12
CA HIS A 206 -16.46 9.83 7.88
C HIS A 206 -15.61 9.22 6.75
N ALA A 207 -14.46 8.62 7.06
CA ALA A 207 -13.66 7.97 6.03
C ALA A 207 -14.24 6.62 5.55
N VAL A 208 -15.15 6.00 6.32
CA VAL A 208 -15.95 4.87 5.86
C VAL A 208 -16.91 5.33 4.76
N GLU A 209 -17.60 6.45 4.97
CA GLU A 209 -18.53 7.01 3.98
C GLU A 209 -17.80 7.44 2.71
N ILE A 210 -16.65 8.10 2.86
CA ILE A 210 -15.80 8.47 1.72
C ILE A 210 -15.34 7.22 0.97
N GLY A 211 -14.85 6.18 1.67
CA GLY A 211 -14.42 4.93 1.04
C GLY A 211 -15.56 4.21 0.32
N GLN A 212 -16.76 4.21 0.90
CA GLN A 212 -17.94 3.59 0.30
C GLN A 212 -18.39 4.32 -0.97
N ASN A 213 -18.34 5.65 -0.97
CA ASN A 213 -18.77 6.47 -2.12
C ASN A 213 -17.62 6.84 -3.07
N LEU A 214 -16.42 6.27 -2.89
CA LEU A 214 -15.24 6.60 -3.69
C LEU A 214 -15.44 6.21 -5.15
N ASP A 215 -15.10 7.10 -6.06
CA ASP A 215 -14.89 6.73 -7.45
C ASP A 215 -13.51 6.06 -7.60
N ILE A 216 -13.52 4.73 -7.74
CA ILE A 216 -12.32 3.90 -7.81
C ILE A 216 -11.57 3.98 -9.15
N ASP A 217 -12.14 4.67 -10.15
CA ASP A 217 -11.50 4.89 -11.46
C ASP A 217 -10.75 6.22 -11.53
N THR A 218 -11.18 7.20 -10.73
CA THR A 218 -10.60 8.55 -10.67
C THR A 218 -9.26 8.60 -9.93
N TYR A 219 -9.03 7.74 -8.95
CA TYR A 219 -7.83 7.80 -8.10
C TYR A 219 -6.98 6.54 -8.18
N ASP A 220 -5.66 6.71 -8.20
CA ASP A 220 -4.71 5.61 -8.14
C ASP A 220 -4.43 5.20 -6.68
N VAL A 221 -4.49 6.18 -5.77
CA VAL A 221 -4.15 6.04 -4.35
C VAL A 221 -5.10 6.85 -3.46
N VAL A 222 -5.52 6.28 -2.34
CA VAL A 222 -6.11 6.99 -1.19
C VAL A 222 -5.05 7.12 -0.11
N ALA A 223 -4.55 8.34 0.13
CA ALA A 223 -3.50 8.62 1.10
C ALA A 223 -4.08 9.25 2.37
N CYS A 224 -3.93 8.56 3.51
CA CYS A 224 -4.50 8.99 4.78
C CYS A 224 -3.44 9.69 5.64
N CYS A 225 -3.53 11.01 5.80
CA CYS A 225 -2.76 11.80 6.75
C CYS A 225 -3.34 11.64 8.15
N SER A 226 -2.96 10.54 8.83
CA SER A 226 -3.58 10.12 10.09
C SER A 226 -2.75 9.07 10.84
N GLY A 227 -3.29 8.54 11.93
CA GLY A 227 -2.90 7.23 12.47
C GLY A 227 -3.52 6.06 11.71
N ASP A 228 -3.38 4.85 12.24
CA ASP A 228 -3.87 3.60 11.61
C ASP A 228 -5.41 3.55 11.41
N GLY A 229 -6.16 4.37 12.15
CA GLY A 229 -7.63 4.38 12.14
C GLY A 229 -8.29 4.84 10.84
N VAL A 230 -7.76 5.86 10.15
CA VAL A 230 -8.38 6.35 8.90
C VAL A 230 -8.19 5.37 7.74
N PRO A 231 -6.99 4.77 7.49
CA PRO A 231 -6.88 3.67 6.55
C PRO A 231 -7.83 2.51 6.87
N HIS A 232 -7.99 2.15 8.14
CA HIS A 232 -8.96 1.14 8.59
C HIS A 232 -10.40 1.52 8.19
N GLU A 233 -10.81 2.76 8.43
CA GLU A 233 -12.12 3.27 8.00
C GLU A 233 -12.30 3.19 6.48
N VAL A 234 -11.29 3.60 5.70
CA VAL A 234 -11.32 3.56 4.22
C VAL A 234 -11.53 2.13 3.71
N TRP A 235 -10.74 1.15 4.20
CA TRP A 235 -10.90 -0.25 3.78
C TRP A 235 -12.28 -0.81 4.13
N ASN A 236 -12.82 -0.46 5.30
CA ASN A 236 -14.18 -0.85 5.67
C ASN A 236 -15.24 -0.18 4.79
N GLY A 237 -15.03 1.08 4.39
CA GLY A 237 -15.86 1.76 3.39
C GLY A 237 -15.88 1.04 2.05
N LEU A 238 -14.69 0.73 1.51
CA LEU A 238 -14.55 -0.05 0.28
C LEU A 238 -15.22 -1.43 0.39
N GLY A 239 -15.10 -2.08 1.54
CA GLY A 239 -15.74 -3.36 1.84
C GLY A 239 -17.28 -3.33 1.92
N LYS A 240 -17.89 -2.15 2.11
CA LYS A 240 -19.35 -1.97 2.14
C LYS A 240 -19.98 -1.72 0.76
N ARG A 241 -19.16 -1.58 -0.28
CA ARG A 241 -19.63 -1.35 -1.64
C ARG A 241 -20.24 -2.61 -2.25
N SER A 242 -21.13 -2.43 -3.22
CA SER A 242 -21.67 -3.55 -4.02
C SER A 242 -20.60 -4.24 -4.87
N ASP A 243 -19.59 -3.48 -5.31
CA ASP A 243 -18.43 -3.91 -6.10
C ASP A 243 -17.16 -4.09 -5.23
N ALA A 244 -17.33 -4.40 -3.93
CA ALA A 244 -16.25 -4.40 -2.94
C ALA A 244 -15.01 -5.19 -3.35
N ALA A 245 -15.14 -6.33 -4.04
CA ALA A 245 -13.99 -7.10 -4.48
C ALA A 245 -13.13 -6.32 -5.49
N LEU A 246 -13.75 -5.65 -6.46
CA LEU A 246 -13.06 -4.80 -7.42
C LEU A 246 -12.48 -3.55 -6.75
N ALA A 247 -13.24 -2.91 -5.86
CA ALA A 247 -12.79 -1.73 -5.12
C ALA A 247 -11.53 -2.03 -4.28
N LEU A 248 -11.52 -3.14 -3.53
CA LEU A 248 -10.37 -3.57 -2.73
C LEU A 248 -9.17 -4.01 -3.59
N TYR A 249 -9.42 -4.57 -4.77
CA TYR A 249 -8.37 -4.91 -5.72
C TYR A 249 -7.71 -3.67 -6.34
N LYS A 250 -8.53 -2.68 -6.73
CA LYS A 250 -8.13 -1.52 -7.52
C LYS A 250 -7.67 -0.33 -6.70
N THR A 251 -8.15 -0.12 -5.48
CA THR A 251 -7.76 1.05 -4.68
C THR A 251 -6.54 0.75 -3.81
N ALA A 252 -5.43 1.45 -4.04
CA ALA A 252 -4.30 1.43 -3.11
C ALA A 252 -4.60 2.38 -1.93
N VAL A 253 -4.52 1.88 -0.71
CA VAL A 253 -4.71 2.69 0.51
C VAL A 253 -3.38 2.76 1.25
N VAL A 254 -2.93 3.97 1.56
CA VAL A 254 -1.63 4.22 2.22
C VAL A 254 -1.77 5.15 3.41
N GLN A 255 -0.87 5.00 4.39
CA GLN A 255 -0.76 5.93 5.52
C GLN A 255 0.38 6.92 5.30
N LEU A 256 0.05 8.19 5.49
CA LEU A 256 1.01 9.27 5.77
C LEU A 256 1.04 9.46 7.29
N PRO A 257 2.21 9.23 7.95
CA PRO A 257 2.30 9.10 9.41
C PRO A 257 2.07 10.45 10.10
N CYS A 258 0.82 10.75 10.40
CA CYS A 258 0.41 11.96 11.11
C CYS A 258 -0.37 11.63 12.40
N GLY A 259 -0.39 10.35 12.81
CA GLY A 259 -1.01 9.88 14.03
C GLY A 259 -0.03 9.60 15.16
N SER A 260 -0.56 9.21 16.32
CA SER A 260 0.23 8.71 17.46
C SER A 260 0.65 7.24 17.28
N GLY A 261 -0.08 6.48 16.45
CA GLY A 261 0.25 5.11 16.01
C GLY A 261 0.34 5.10 14.49
N ASN A 262 1.48 4.67 13.96
CA ASN A 262 1.81 4.69 12.53
C ASN A 262 2.33 3.31 12.08
N ALA A 263 1.69 2.25 12.54
CA ALA A 263 2.14 0.90 12.27
C ALA A 263 2.07 0.57 10.77
N LEU A 264 1.04 1.03 10.06
CA LEU A 264 0.95 0.84 8.61
C LEU A 264 2.14 1.49 7.88
N SER A 265 2.50 2.72 8.23
CA SER A 265 3.65 3.41 7.63
C SER A 265 4.99 2.72 7.94
N TRP A 266 5.17 2.17 9.14
CA TRP A 266 6.39 1.40 9.45
C TRP A 266 6.50 0.12 8.63
N ASN A 267 5.39 -0.62 8.45
CA ASN A 267 5.40 -1.89 7.73
C ASN A 267 5.62 -1.70 6.22
N PHE A 268 5.03 -0.65 5.62
CA PHE A 268 5.09 -0.45 4.16
C PHE A 268 6.14 0.57 3.72
N ASN A 269 6.26 1.69 4.43
CA ASN A 269 7.15 2.78 4.05
C ASN A 269 8.51 2.70 4.79
N GLY A 270 8.61 1.86 5.84
CA GLY A 270 9.83 1.74 6.66
C GLY A 270 10.15 2.99 7.49
N THR A 271 9.18 3.90 7.67
CA THR A 271 9.41 5.20 8.31
C THR A 271 8.15 5.74 8.98
N SER A 272 8.34 6.52 10.05
CA SER A 272 7.31 7.39 10.62
C SER A 272 7.50 8.87 10.30
N ASP A 273 8.49 9.22 9.46
CA ASP A 273 8.68 10.59 8.98
C ASP A 273 7.72 10.87 7.82
N ALA A 274 6.95 11.96 7.92
CA ALA A 274 5.90 12.28 6.97
C ALA A 274 6.44 12.60 5.56
N SER A 275 7.58 13.28 5.47
CA SER A 275 8.20 13.63 4.19
C SER A 275 8.84 12.42 3.51
N ALA A 276 9.47 11.52 4.28
CA ALA A 276 9.98 10.26 3.75
C ALA A 276 8.86 9.31 3.30
N ALA A 277 7.76 9.24 4.06
CA ALA A 277 6.58 8.47 3.66
C ALA A 277 5.95 9.02 2.38
N ALA A 278 5.90 10.35 2.20
CA ALA A 278 5.44 10.96 0.96
C ALA A 278 6.31 10.55 -0.24
N LEU A 279 7.64 10.57 -0.10
CA LEU A 279 8.54 10.06 -1.14
C LEU A 279 8.31 8.57 -1.43
N ALA A 280 8.14 7.75 -0.39
CA ALA A 280 7.85 6.33 -0.54
C ALA A 280 6.54 6.07 -1.29
N ILE A 281 5.51 6.92 -1.10
CA ILE A 281 4.24 6.81 -1.84
C ILE A 281 4.42 7.22 -3.31
N VAL A 282 5.19 8.29 -3.60
CA VAL A 282 5.53 8.71 -4.97
C VAL A 282 6.26 7.59 -5.72
N LYS A 283 7.22 6.95 -5.05
CA LYS A 283 8.04 5.88 -5.63
C LYS A 283 7.43 4.48 -5.45
N GLY A 284 6.30 4.41 -4.77
CA GLY A 284 5.69 3.16 -4.33
C GLY A 284 5.13 2.34 -5.46
N LEU A 285 5.31 1.02 -5.35
CA LEU A 285 4.67 0.01 -6.18
C LEU A 285 3.43 -0.52 -5.47
N ARG A 286 2.42 -0.87 -6.25
CA ARG A 286 1.23 -1.52 -5.72
C ARG A 286 1.61 -2.88 -5.16
N THR A 287 1.33 -3.09 -3.87
CA THR A 287 1.69 -4.31 -3.16
C THR A 287 0.43 -4.91 -2.57
N PRO A 288 0.09 -6.17 -2.90
CA PRO A 288 -1.03 -6.87 -2.27
C PRO A 288 -0.89 -6.94 -0.76
N LEU A 289 -2.00 -6.71 -0.05
CA LEU A 289 -2.11 -6.80 1.41
C LEU A 289 -3.28 -7.70 1.76
N ASP A 290 -3.07 -8.57 2.75
CA ASP A 290 -4.13 -9.42 3.29
C ASP A 290 -5.01 -8.63 4.25
N LEU A 291 -6.33 -8.80 4.13
CA LEU A 291 -7.31 -8.25 5.06
C LEU A 291 -8.01 -9.39 5.80
N ALA A 292 -7.99 -9.33 7.12
CA ALA A 292 -8.75 -10.22 7.98
C ALA A 292 -10.21 -9.75 8.05
N SER A 293 -11.15 -10.65 7.74
CA SER A 293 -12.58 -10.42 7.94
C SER A 293 -12.97 -10.90 9.33
N VAL A 294 -13.42 -9.99 10.18
CA VAL A 294 -13.88 -10.26 11.55
C VAL A 294 -15.38 -10.06 11.60
N THR A 295 -16.10 -11.01 12.21
CA THR A 295 -17.55 -10.91 12.41
C THR A 295 -17.86 -10.90 13.91
N GLN A 296 -18.62 -9.90 14.36
CA GLN A 296 -19.10 -9.77 15.73
C GLN A 296 -20.62 -9.55 15.69
N GLY A 297 -21.39 -10.57 16.07
CA GLY A 297 -22.83 -10.58 15.81
C GLY A 297 -23.10 -10.39 14.32
N ASP A 298 -23.93 -9.40 13.98
CA ASP A 298 -24.27 -9.07 12.59
C ASP A 298 -23.26 -8.10 11.92
N GLN A 299 -22.27 -7.61 12.66
CA GLN A 299 -21.29 -6.66 12.14
C GLN A 299 -20.07 -7.39 11.56
N ARG A 300 -19.73 -7.04 10.32
CA ARG A 300 -18.49 -7.48 9.67
C ARG A 300 -17.53 -6.31 9.54
N ILE A 301 -16.28 -6.51 9.98
CA ILE A 301 -15.21 -5.52 9.97
C ILE A 301 -14.00 -6.11 9.26
N LEU A 302 -13.36 -5.32 8.40
CA LEU A 302 -12.08 -5.65 7.78
C LEU A 302 -10.93 -5.09 8.62
N SER A 303 -9.94 -5.92 8.91
CA SER A 303 -8.76 -5.59 9.70
C SER A 303 -7.48 -5.86 8.91
N PHE A 304 -6.59 -4.88 8.85
CA PHE A 304 -5.34 -4.99 8.07
C PHE A 304 -4.08 -5.23 8.93
N LEU A 305 -4.15 -5.00 10.25
CA LEU A 305 -2.97 -5.00 11.12
C LEU A 305 -3.04 -6.08 12.20
N SER A 306 -3.88 -5.85 13.21
CA SER A 306 -3.94 -6.71 14.39
C SER A 306 -5.32 -6.66 15.03
N GLN A 307 -5.74 -7.82 15.55
CA GLN A 307 -6.87 -7.94 16.47
C GLN A 307 -6.33 -8.36 17.82
N THR A 308 -6.65 -7.59 18.86
CA THR A 308 -6.09 -7.80 20.21
C THR A 308 -7.21 -7.96 21.23
N LEU A 309 -7.05 -8.92 22.13
CA LEU A 309 -7.92 -9.13 23.30
C LEU A 309 -7.10 -9.04 24.59
N GLY A 310 -7.75 -8.66 25.69
CA GLY A 310 -7.14 -8.65 27.02
C GLY A 310 -6.22 -7.45 27.25
N ILE A 311 -5.02 -7.68 27.79
CA ILE A 311 -4.17 -6.60 28.32
C ILE A 311 -3.81 -5.53 27.29
N ILE A 312 -3.57 -5.92 26.04
CA ILE A 312 -3.18 -4.99 24.97
C ILE A 312 -4.37 -4.09 24.61
N ALA A 313 -5.55 -4.70 24.39
CA ALA A 313 -6.76 -3.96 24.09
C ALA A 313 -7.16 -3.00 25.24
N GLU A 314 -7.04 -3.46 26.50
CA GLU A 314 -7.28 -2.59 27.65
C GLU A 314 -6.24 -1.47 27.78
N ALA A 315 -4.98 -1.73 27.45
CA ALA A 315 -3.95 -0.70 27.44
C ALA A 315 -4.26 0.37 26.39
N ASP A 316 -4.76 -0.03 25.22
CA ASP A 316 -5.13 0.88 24.16
C ASP A 316 -6.34 1.75 24.52
N LEU A 317 -7.43 1.12 24.99
CA LEU A 317 -8.67 1.80 25.39
C LEU A 317 -8.47 2.70 26.61
N ALA A 318 -7.81 2.17 27.65
CA ALA A 318 -7.68 2.92 28.89
C ALA A 318 -6.69 4.08 28.79
N THR A 319 -5.90 4.19 27.72
CA THR A 319 -4.97 5.30 27.51
C THR A 319 -5.43 6.28 26.44
N GLU A 320 -6.67 6.18 25.97
CA GLU A 320 -7.21 7.14 24.99
C GLU A 320 -7.25 8.59 25.53
N HIS A 321 -7.58 8.75 26.81
CA HIS A 321 -7.53 10.06 27.47
C HIS A 321 -6.09 10.61 27.62
N LEU A 322 -5.07 9.77 27.37
CA LEU A 322 -3.65 10.12 27.42
C LEU A 322 -3.05 10.33 26.01
N ARG A 323 -3.87 10.62 24.99
CA ARG A 323 -3.40 10.92 23.61
C ARG A 323 -2.35 12.03 23.56
N TRP A 324 -2.34 12.95 24.52
CA TRP A 324 -1.33 14.00 24.66
C TRP A 324 0.10 13.46 24.86
N MET A 325 0.26 12.22 25.34
CA MET A 325 1.56 11.55 25.51
C MET A 325 2.12 10.94 24.20
N GLY A 326 1.40 11.05 23.08
CA GLY A 326 1.80 10.42 21.82
C GLY A 326 1.95 8.91 21.97
N GLY A 327 3.04 8.34 21.42
CA GLY A 327 3.31 6.90 21.48
C GLY A 327 3.62 6.36 22.88
N HIS A 328 4.08 7.20 23.82
CA HIS A 328 4.43 6.75 25.18
C HIS A 328 3.21 6.23 25.97
N ARG A 329 1.99 6.64 25.57
CA ARG A 329 0.75 6.15 26.18
C ARG A 329 0.65 4.63 26.14
N PHE A 330 1.16 3.98 25.10
CA PHE A 330 1.10 2.53 24.93
C PHE A 330 1.96 1.82 25.98
N THR A 331 3.21 2.27 26.17
CA THR A 331 4.11 1.74 27.21
C THR A 331 3.53 1.89 28.61
N TRP A 332 2.94 3.06 28.89
CA TRP A 332 2.27 3.32 30.18
C TRP A 332 1.06 2.41 30.40
N GLY A 333 0.22 2.24 29.38
CA GLY A 333 -0.93 1.35 29.42
C GLY A 333 -0.52 -0.07 29.79
N ILE A 334 0.48 -0.62 29.10
CA ILE A 334 0.97 -1.98 29.38
C ILE A 334 1.52 -2.09 30.81
N LEU A 335 2.38 -1.17 31.24
CA LEU A 335 3.00 -1.22 32.57
C LEU A 335 1.96 -1.23 33.69
N THR A 336 1.00 -0.31 33.63
CA THR A 336 -0.04 -0.21 34.68
C THR A 336 -0.95 -1.44 34.74
N ARG A 337 -1.22 -2.09 33.60
CA ARG A 337 -2.04 -3.30 33.59
C ARG A 337 -1.26 -4.56 33.97
N LEU A 338 0.04 -4.60 33.67
CA LEU A 338 0.91 -5.70 34.08
C LEU A 338 0.91 -5.87 35.61
N VAL A 339 0.90 -4.75 36.34
CA VAL A 339 0.78 -4.73 37.80
C VAL A 339 -0.57 -5.27 38.28
N ARG A 340 -1.65 -5.00 37.54
CA ARG A 340 -3.03 -5.41 37.91
C ARG A 340 -3.36 -6.88 37.63
N LYS A 341 -2.60 -7.55 36.74
CA LYS A 341 -2.72 -9.00 36.43
C LYS A 341 -4.16 -9.50 36.17
N LYS A 342 -5.00 -8.68 35.53
CA LYS A 342 -6.38 -9.06 35.21
C LYS A 342 -6.41 -10.17 34.16
N SER A 343 -7.13 -11.25 34.43
CA SER A 343 -7.39 -12.35 33.50
C SER A 343 -8.73 -12.17 32.78
N TYR A 344 -8.79 -12.64 31.54
CA TYR A 344 -10.01 -12.60 30.72
C TYR A 344 -10.27 -14.03 30.26
N PRO A 345 -11.36 -14.68 30.73
CA PRO A 345 -11.73 -15.99 30.22
C PRO A 345 -12.11 -15.86 28.74
N VAL A 346 -11.55 -16.71 27.89
CA VAL A 346 -11.85 -16.75 26.46
C VAL A 346 -11.69 -18.17 25.96
N ASP A 347 -12.64 -18.62 25.15
CA ASP A 347 -12.54 -19.85 24.38
C ASP A 347 -12.04 -19.52 22.98
N ILE A 348 -10.93 -20.14 22.59
CA ILE A 348 -10.29 -19.89 21.31
C ILE A 348 -10.34 -21.17 20.47
N ALA A 349 -10.98 -21.09 19.31
CA ALA A 349 -10.95 -22.14 18.31
C ALA A 349 -10.15 -21.65 17.09
N VAL A 350 -9.17 -22.45 16.66
CA VAL A 350 -8.30 -22.12 15.52
C VAL A 350 -8.31 -23.27 14.53
N GLN A 351 -8.63 -22.97 13.28
CA GLN A 351 -8.44 -23.89 12.18
C GLN A 351 -7.02 -23.74 11.63
N VAL A 352 -6.20 -24.77 11.78
CA VAL A 352 -4.82 -24.76 11.32
C VAL A 352 -4.78 -25.18 9.85
N THR A 353 -4.49 -24.24 8.95
CA THR A 353 -4.29 -24.48 7.51
C THR A 353 -2.91 -25.07 7.21
N HIS A 354 -1.87 -24.60 7.91
CA HIS A 354 -0.50 -25.09 7.77
C HIS A 354 0.14 -25.30 9.14
N ALA A 355 0.34 -26.56 9.52
CA ALA A 355 0.82 -26.91 10.86
C ALA A 355 2.33 -26.71 11.06
N THR A 356 3.12 -26.62 9.98
CA THR A 356 4.59 -26.61 10.06
C THR A 356 5.19 -25.36 9.44
N LYS A 357 6.28 -24.85 10.04
CA LYS A 357 7.04 -23.72 9.49
C LYS A 357 7.48 -23.93 8.03
N PRO A 358 7.96 -25.13 7.61
CA PRO A 358 8.28 -25.39 6.21
C PRO A 358 7.06 -25.27 5.28
N ALA A 359 5.89 -25.78 5.68
CA ALA A 359 4.67 -25.68 4.89
C ALA A 359 4.22 -24.22 4.72
N ILE A 360 4.25 -23.44 5.80
CA ILE A 360 3.98 -21.99 5.76
C ILE A 360 4.94 -21.31 4.76
N ARG A 361 6.25 -21.55 4.89
CA ARG A 361 7.27 -20.97 3.99
C ARG A 361 7.10 -21.40 2.54
N ALA A 362 6.65 -22.63 2.29
CA ALA A 362 6.40 -23.13 0.94
C ALA A 362 5.18 -22.45 0.32
N ALA A 363 4.07 -22.35 1.06
CA ALA A 363 2.86 -21.65 0.63
C ALA A 363 3.14 -20.18 0.28
N TYR A 364 3.87 -19.48 1.15
CA TYR A 364 4.31 -18.10 0.89
C TYR A 364 5.18 -17.98 -0.35
N ARG A 365 6.19 -18.85 -0.51
CA ARG A 365 7.07 -18.81 -1.69
C ARG A 365 6.32 -19.11 -2.98
N ALA A 366 5.36 -20.02 -2.96
CA ALA A 366 4.51 -20.27 -4.12
C ALA A 366 3.68 -19.04 -4.49
N ALA A 367 3.03 -18.41 -3.50
CA ALA A 367 2.24 -17.20 -3.70
C ALA A 367 3.07 -16.02 -4.22
N THR A 368 4.28 -15.81 -3.69
CA THR A 368 5.16 -14.72 -4.16
C THR A 368 5.82 -15.02 -5.50
N ALA A 369 6.15 -16.28 -5.81
CA ALA A 369 6.70 -16.64 -7.12
C ALA A 369 5.73 -16.33 -8.26
N HIS A 370 4.42 -16.53 -8.06
CA HIS A 370 3.38 -16.14 -9.02
C HIS A 370 3.27 -14.62 -9.22
N ALA A 371 3.66 -13.82 -8.22
CA ALA A 371 3.68 -12.36 -8.28
C ALA A 371 5.00 -11.76 -8.84
N SER A 372 6.05 -12.57 -9.01
CA SER A 372 7.42 -12.11 -9.29
C SER A 372 7.85 -12.20 -10.75
N SER A 373 6.92 -12.37 -11.71
CA SER A 373 7.25 -12.50 -13.13
C SER A 373 7.64 -11.15 -13.76
N HIS A 374 8.84 -10.64 -13.45
CA HIS A 374 9.69 -9.61 -14.11
C HIS A 374 9.07 -8.26 -14.58
N ASN A 375 7.76 -8.13 -14.59
CA ASN A 375 7.00 -6.92 -14.79
C ASN A 375 6.12 -6.83 -13.55
N HIS A 376 6.23 -5.75 -12.77
CA HIS A 376 5.48 -5.50 -11.52
C HIS A 376 3.95 -5.34 -11.75
N VAL A 377 3.38 -6.18 -12.59
CA VAL A 377 1.98 -6.26 -12.98
C VAL A 377 1.33 -7.31 -12.10
N ASP A 378 0.29 -6.91 -11.38
CA ASP A 378 -0.55 -7.83 -10.63
C ASP A 378 -1.24 -8.80 -11.60
N THR A 379 -0.84 -10.06 -11.57
CA THR A 379 -1.34 -11.13 -12.46
C THR A 379 -2.60 -11.81 -11.92
N ARG A 380 -3.09 -11.39 -10.74
CA ARG A 380 -4.33 -11.93 -10.17
C ARG A 380 -5.51 -11.58 -11.09
N PRO A 381 -6.52 -12.47 -11.22
CA PRO A 381 -7.72 -12.16 -11.97
C PRO A 381 -8.41 -10.92 -11.41
N VAL A 382 -8.75 -9.98 -12.29
CA VAL A 382 -9.53 -8.80 -11.90
C VAL A 382 -10.94 -9.25 -11.49
N PRO A 383 -11.41 -8.92 -10.29
CA PRO A 383 -12.77 -9.29 -9.86
C PRO A 383 -13.84 -8.66 -10.74
N LEU A 384 -15.00 -9.31 -10.84
CA LEU A 384 -16.16 -8.77 -11.54
C LEU A 384 -16.65 -7.48 -10.85
N ALA A 385 -17.10 -6.51 -11.64
CA ALA A 385 -17.58 -5.22 -11.15
C ALA A 385 -18.83 -5.29 -10.25
N THR A 386 -19.48 -6.44 -10.14
CA THR A 386 -20.65 -6.65 -9.26
C THR A 386 -20.35 -7.61 -8.11
N GLN A 387 -19.09 -7.99 -7.92
CA GLN A 387 -18.74 -9.01 -6.93
C GLN A 387 -18.63 -8.39 -5.52
N PRO A 388 -19.51 -8.78 -4.59
CA PRO A 388 -19.40 -8.35 -3.21
C PRO A 388 -18.26 -9.08 -2.50
N LEU A 389 -18.01 -8.72 -1.24
CA LEU A 389 -17.14 -9.51 -0.39
C LEU A 389 -17.60 -10.97 -0.31
N PRO A 390 -16.68 -11.96 -0.34
CA PRO A 390 -17.06 -13.36 -0.14
C PRO A 390 -17.77 -13.50 1.22
N PRO A 391 -18.78 -14.39 1.34
CA PRO A 391 -19.48 -14.59 2.60
C PRO A 391 -18.48 -14.97 3.70
N SER A 392 -18.74 -14.52 4.93
CA SER A 392 -17.93 -14.96 6.07
C SER A 392 -18.08 -16.47 6.18
N SER A 393 -16.96 -17.21 6.14
CA SER A 393 -17.00 -18.64 6.41
C SER A 393 -17.27 -18.79 7.90
N THR A 394 -18.53 -18.89 8.29
CA THR A 394 -18.89 -19.46 9.58
C THR A 394 -18.37 -20.88 9.55
N ALA A 395 -17.22 -21.14 10.17
CA ALA A 395 -16.91 -22.50 10.55
C ALA A 395 -18.14 -22.97 11.33
N GLN A 396 -18.79 -24.05 10.86
CA GLN A 396 -19.92 -24.64 11.56
C GLN A 396 -19.47 -24.91 12.99
N THR A 397 -19.88 -24.05 13.91
CA THR A 397 -19.70 -24.23 15.34
C THR A 397 -20.62 -25.37 15.73
N ARG A 398 -20.13 -26.60 15.61
CA ARG A 398 -20.72 -27.71 16.34
C ARG A 398 -20.63 -27.31 17.82
N PRO A 399 -21.74 -27.20 18.56
CA PRO A 399 -21.67 -26.90 19.98
C PRO A 399 -20.82 -28.00 20.64
N LEU A 400 -19.76 -27.61 21.35
CA LEU A 400 -18.89 -28.54 22.09
C LEU A 400 -19.57 -29.14 23.33
N TYR A 401 -20.86 -28.89 23.53
CA TYR A 401 -21.65 -29.49 24.60
C TYR A 401 -22.76 -30.36 24.02
N PRO A 402 -22.81 -31.67 24.33
CA PRO A 402 -24.00 -32.47 24.06
C PRO A 402 -25.17 -31.88 24.85
N GLN A 403 -26.24 -31.53 24.14
CA GLN A 403 -27.45 -30.92 24.71
C GLN A 403 -28.28 -31.86 25.64
N ASN A 404 -27.80 -33.06 25.95
CA ASN A 404 -28.48 -33.96 26.87
C ASN A 404 -27.46 -34.76 27.69
N GLY A 405 -27.23 -34.34 28.93
CA GLY A 405 -26.46 -35.05 29.96
C GLY A 405 -26.75 -34.42 31.32
N PRO A 406 -26.95 -35.21 32.39
CA PRO A 406 -27.56 -34.70 33.63
C PRO A 406 -26.63 -33.77 34.40
N SER A 407 -27.27 -32.82 35.09
CA SER A 407 -26.81 -31.92 36.16
C SER A 407 -25.36 -32.08 36.67
N SER A 408 -24.68 -30.93 36.72
CA SER A 408 -23.38 -30.61 37.34
C SER A 408 -22.91 -31.54 38.48
N PRO A 409 -21.59 -31.83 38.54
CA PRO A 409 -20.89 -31.97 39.81
C PRO A 409 -20.08 -30.70 40.12
N THR A 410 -20.14 -30.29 41.38
CA THR A 410 -19.33 -29.28 42.05
C THR A 410 -17.81 -29.58 41.96
N PRO A 411 -16.94 -28.56 42.15
CA PRO A 411 -15.54 -28.64 41.80
C PRO A 411 -14.78 -29.52 42.80
N THR A 412 -14.20 -30.62 42.32
CA THR A 412 -13.25 -31.42 43.10
C THR A 412 -11.83 -31.13 42.61
N SER A 413 -10.98 -30.81 43.57
CA SER A 413 -9.56 -30.50 43.43
C SER A 413 -8.71 -31.64 42.88
N ALA A 414 -7.73 -31.27 42.04
CA ALA A 414 -6.45 -31.92 41.70
C ALA A 414 -6.33 -32.64 40.33
N PRO A 415 -5.12 -32.76 39.73
CA PRO A 415 -3.93 -31.90 39.81
C PRO A 415 -3.59 -31.23 38.47
N SER A 416 -2.86 -30.12 38.56
CA SER A 416 -2.28 -29.37 37.45
C SER A 416 -1.39 -30.22 36.54
N THR A 417 -1.81 -30.45 35.30
CA THR A 417 -0.89 -30.69 34.19
C THR A 417 -0.52 -29.34 33.59
N GLN A 418 0.56 -28.76 34.08
CA GLN A 418 1.24 -27.64 33.43
C GLN A 418 1.71 -28.12 32.05
N ALA A 419 0.99 -27.75 31.00
CA ALA A 419 1.61 -27.61 29.69
C ALA A 419 2.46 -26.34 29.72
N THR A 420 3.72 -26.50 30.12
CA THR A 420 4.75 -25.48 29.99
C THR A 420 4.97 -25.19 28.51
N TRP A 421 4.34 -24.13 28.01
CA TRP A 421 4.78 -23.48 26.78
C TRP A 421 6.20 -22.94 27.04
N PRO A 422 7.17 -23.14 26.12
CA PRO A 422 8.50 -22.61 26.33
C PRO A 422 8.40 -21.07 26.36
N THR A 423 8.74 -20.52 27.53
CA THR A 423 9.04 -19.12 27.74
C THR A 423 10.16 -18.71 26.78
N CYS A 424 9.84 -17.92 25.75
CA CYS A 424 10.84 -17.24 24.96
C CYS A 424 11.64 -16.31 25.87
N ARG A 425 12.95 -16.59 26.03
CA ARG A 425 13.89 -15.76 26.78
C ARG A 425 14.00 -14.35 26.15
N PRO A 426 14.38 -13.31 26.93
CA PRO A 426 14.32 -11.90 26.52
C PRO A 426 15.42 -11.43 25.57
N THR A 427 16.16 -12.33 24.92
CA THR A 427 17.36 -11.98 24.14
C THR A 427 17.44 -12.77 22.84
N GLN A 428 16.52 -12.49 21.92
CA GLN A 428 16.75 -12.69 20.49
C GLN A 428 16.23 -11.47 19.75
N THR A 429 17.15 -10.61 19.31
CA THR A 429 16.92 -9.58 18.30
C THR A 429 16.41 -10.25 17.03
N PHE A 430 15.11 -10.17 16.78
CA PHE A 430 14.44 -10.87 15.68
C PHE A 430 14.60 -10.19 14.30
N PHE A 431 15.53 -9.24 14.18
CA PHE A 431 15.72 -8.46 12.95
C PHE A 431 17.21 -8.25 12.68
N PRO A 432 17.78 -8.81 11.59
CA PRO A 432 18.88 -8.14 10.93
C PRO A 432 18.34 -6.85 10.27
N PRO A 433 19.17 -5.80 10.11
CA PRO A 433 18.75 -4.58 9.43
C PRO A 433 18.26 -4.91 8.00
N PRO A 434 17.18 -4.30 7.51
CA PRO A 434 16.69 -4.54 6.16
C PRO A 434 17.73 -4.07 5.14
N SER A 435 18.09 -4.95 4.20
CA SER A 435 18.71 -4.53 2.94
C SER A 435 17.67 -3.77 2.10
N PRO A 436 18.08 -2.85 1.21
CA PRO A 436 17.17 -1.89 0.56
C PRO A 436 16.14 -2.47 -0.44
N GLN A 437 15.96 -3.80 -0.52
CA GLN A 437 15.21 -4.43 -1.61
C GLN A 437 14.18 -5.49 -1.18
N THR A 438 13.88 -5.63 0.12
CA THR A 438 12.89 -6.63 0.55
C THR A 438 11.95 -6.05 1.59
N ALA A 439 10.80 -5.56 1.13
CA ALA A 439 9.63 -5.33 1.97
C ALA A 439 9.14 -6.71 2.45
N VAL A 440 9.40 -7.05 3.70
CA VAL A 440 8.88 -8.28 4.32
C VAL A 440 7.45 -8.00 4.77
N SER A 441 6.49 -8.30 3.89
CA SER A 441 5.07 -8.40 4.27
C SER A 441 4.90 -9.63 5.16
N THR A 442 4.61 -9.42 6.45
CA THR A 442 4.15 -10.48 7.34
C THR A 442 2.63 -10.54 7.30
N SER A 443 2.07 -11.56 6.65
CA SER A 443 0.66 -11.88 6.71
C SER A 443 0.38 -12.83 7.88
N PHE A 444 -0.71 -12.57 8.60
CA PHE A 444 -1.28 -13.56 9.50
C PHE A 444 -2.07 -14.54 8.64
N ALA A 445 -1.54 -15.75 8.44
CA ALA A 445 -2.27 -16.84 7.83
C ALA A 445 -3.47 -17.19 8.73
N SER A 446 -4.67 -16.94 8.21
CA SER A 446 -5.99 -17.19 8.82
C SER A 446 -6.31 -16.37 10.08
N ALA A 447 -7.38 -15.59 10.01
CA ALA A 447 -8.00 -14.96 11.16
C ALA A 447 -8.51 -16.05 12.14
N PRO A 448 -8.19 -15.98 13.44
CA PRO A 448 -8.82 -16.82 14.44
C PRO A 448 -10.32 -16.51 14.51
N ILE A 449 -11.14 -17.54 14.76
CA ILE A 449 -12.56 -17.32 15.08
C ILE A 449 -12.62 -17.05 16.58
N PHE A 450 -12.94 -15.81 16.94
CA PHE A 450 -13.11 -15.41 18.33
C PHE A 450 -14.58 -15.49 18.71
N ARG A 451 -14.92 -16.30 19.72
CA ARG A 451 -16.21 -16.23 20.41
C ARG A 451 -15.95 -15.61 21.78
N VAL A 452 -16.45 -14.40 21.97
CA VAL A 452 -16.51 -13.77 23.30
C VAL A 452 -17.95 -13.90 23.76
N GLU A 453 -18.21 -14.85 24.65
CA GLU A 453 -19.49 -14.88 25.36
C GLU A 453 -19.38 -13.92 26.55
N GLY A 454 -20.24 -12.90 26.58
CA GLY A 454 -20.43 -12.07 27.76
C GLY A 454 -21.32 -12.79 28.79
N PRO A 455 -21.25 -12.42 30.07
CA PRO A 455 -22.20 -12.88 31.08
C PRO A 455 -23.63 -12.41 30.82
#